data_AF-A0A5C2FKS4-F1
#
_entry.id   AF-A0A5C2FKS4-F1
#
_cell.length_a   1.000
_cell.length_b   1.000
_cell.length_c   1.000
_cell.angle_alpha   90.00
_cell.angle_beta   90.00
_cell.angle_gamma   90.00
#
_symmetry.space_group_name_H-M   'P 1'
#
loop_
_entity.id
_entity.type
_entity.pdbx_description
1 polymer ?
#
loop_
_entity_poly.entity_id
_entity_poly.type
_entity_poly.pdbx_seq_one_letter_code
_entity_poly.pdbx_strand_id
1 'polypeptide(L)'
;MMNHTAIFIDAGFLLSLGGHRAAGTTLRSAFTTHYESLVRGIVQTVKKNTGLSNLRVYWYDASKDGLFTEQHKRIGLIPGVKVRLGRISYNGEQKGVDLRLALDLVGVARNRSASIAYLVSGDDDLAEAVEEAQDLGMKVVLLGVAKSDSRLGVASVAEHLALTADYIETIPNQLLDSAFTKVLEWDQHHSEKTSIIANAPTEVPTSMAPKPFAPTPAVMAQKTTAKAQTPIASSAEVVYSSGGEQPGYKGNAAYEQQELKVAEEIGAKVAKSWLAFTTQSEVVELMADKPQLPPEIDRTLLKDCAQVLGEWKTDQQTIRRTLRSAFWEYLAKIM
;
A
#
# COMPACT_ATOMS: atom_id res chain seq x y z
N MET A 1 2.82 12.79 -36.67
CA MET A 1 2.28 12.44 -35.34
C MET A 1 3.42 12.55 -34.34
N MET A 2 3.18 13.16 -33.17
CA MET A 2 4.20 13.26 -32.13
C MET A 2 4.37 11.88 -31.48
N ASN A 3 5.54 11.28 -31.60
CA ASN A 3 5.81 9.91 -31.13
C ASN A 3 6.51 9.99 -29.75
N HIS A 4 5.71 10.07 -28.70
CA HIS A 4 6.19 10.16 -27.31
C HIS A 4 5.66 9.00 -26.48
N THR A 5 6.40 8.66 -25.43
CA THR A 5 5.87 7.82 -24.34
C THR A 5 5.24 8.69 -23.26
N ALA A 6 4.33 8.12 -22.48
CA ALA A 6 3.87 8.68 -21.21
C ALA A 6 3.95 7.59 -20.14
N ILE A 7 4.44 7.93 -18.95
CA ILE A 7 4.66 6.94 -17.88
C ILE A 7 3.69 7.23 -16.75
N PHE A 8 2.94 6.22 -16.32
CA PHE A 8 1.94 6.26 -15.26
C PHE A 8 2.43 5.36 -14.13
N ILE A 9 2.69 5.93 -12.96
CA ILE A 9 3.25 5.21 -11.81
C ILE A 9 2.26 5.24 -10.67
N ASP A 10 1.73 4.08 -10.29
CA ASP A 10 1.14 3.89 -8.97
C ASP A 10 2.27 3.77 -7.94
N ALA A 11 2.40 4.80 -7.09
CA ALA A 11 3.38 4.85 -6.02
C ALA A 11 3.11 3.80 -4.94
N GLY A 12 1.84 3.45 -4.71
CA GLY A 12 1.42 2.41 -3.78
C GLY A 12 2.06 1.08 -4.16
N PHE A 13 1.80 0.64 -5.39
CA PHE A 13 2.36 -0.56 -6.00
C PHE A 13 3.90 -0.55 -6.05
N LEU A 14 4.50 0.47 -6.67
CA LEU A 14 5.96 0.52 -6.89
C LEU A 14 6.76 0.50 -5.58
N LEU A 15 6.34 1.30 -4.60
CA LEU A 15 7.06 1.40 -3.32
C LEU A 15 6.81 0.17 -2.44
N SER A 16 5.65 -0.48 -2.53
CA SER A 16 5.43 -1.76 -1.86
C SER A 16 6.38 -2.83 -2.41
N LEU A 17 6.51 -2.97 -3.74
CA LEU A 17 7.42 -3.94 -4.34
C LEU A 17 8.89 -3.63 -4.06
N GLY A 18 9.31 -2.37 -4.22
CA GLY A 18 10.69 -1.96 -3.95
C GLY A 18 11.06 -2.09 -2.47
N GLY A 19 10.15 -1.72 -1.56
CA GLY A 19 10.31 -1.89 -0.12
C GLY A 19 10.44 -3.35 0.29
N HIS A 20 9.53 -4.20 -0.22
CA HIS A 20 9.58 -5.64 0.06
C HIS A 20 10.88 -6.26 -0.47
N ARG A 21 11.35 -5.83 -1.65
CA ARG A 21 12.63 -6.25 -2.21
C ARG A 21 13.83 -5.84 -1.36
N ALA A 22 13.88 -4.60 -0.87
CA ALA A 22 15.03 -4.08 -0.13
C ALA A 22 15.04 -4.46 1.36
N ALA A 23 13.87 -4.48 2.02
CA ALA A 23 13.73 -4.65 3.46
C ALA A 23 12.99 -5.94 3.86
N GLY A 24 12.38 -6.65 2.91
CA GLY A 24 11.55 -7.84 3.17
C GLY A 24 10.16 -7.51 3.71
N THR A 25 9.76 -6.24 3.70
CA THR A 25 8.45 -5.77 4.18
C THR A 25 7.99 -4.55 3.36
N THR A 26 6.69 -4.38 3.22
CA THR A 26 6.05 -3.22 2.61
C THR A 26 5.88 -2.04 3.58
N LEU A 27 6.31 -2.20 4.83
CA LEU A 27 6.31 -1.14 5.85
C LEU A 27 7.18 0.03 5.40
N ARG A 28 6.59 1.21 5.21
CA ARG A 28 7.27 2.39 4.65
C ARG A 28 8.39 2.94 5.54
N SER A 29 8.36 2.70 6.84
CA SER A 29 9.44 3.10 7.76
C SER A 29 10.69 2.22 7.66
N ALA A 30 10.58 1.02 7.08
CA ALA A 30 11.68 0.06 7.01
C ALA A 30 12.68 0.33 5.88
N PHE A 31 12.39 1.30 5.00
CA PHE A 31 13.24 1.63 3.85
C PHE A 31 13.13 3.10 3.47
N THR A 32 14.18 3.61 2.83
CA THR A 32 14.18 4.90 2.15
C THR A 32 14.20 4.70 0.64
N THR A 33 13.69 5.69 -0.10
CA THR A 33 13.63 5.65 -1.57
C THR A 33 14.30 6.87 -2.18
N HIS A 34 15.24 6.63 -3.08
CA HIS A 34 15.89 7.64 -3.90
C HIS A 34 15.00 7.98 -5.11
N TYR A 35 13.94 8.76 -4.89
CA TYR A 35 12.90 9.06 -5.88
C TYR A 35 13.43 9.62 -7.21
N GLU A 36 14.40 10.54 -7.16
CA GLU A 36 14.98 11.12 -8.37
C GLU A 36 15.70 10.08 -9.22
N SER A 37 16.53 9.24 -8.60
CA SER A 37 17.24 8.15 -9.26
C SER A 37 16.26 7.10 -9.81
N LEU A 38 15.22 6.76 -9.04
CA LEU A 38 14.18 5.81 -9.44
C LEU A 38 13.43 6.29 -10.69
N VAL A 39 12.91 7.52 -10.65
CA VAL A 39 12.15 8.10 -11.76
C VAL A 39 13.04 8.24 -13.00
N ARG A 40 14.27 8.75 -12.84
CA ARG A 40 15.21 8.88 -13.96
C ARG A 40 15.55 7.52 -14.57
N GLY A 41 15.80 6.51 -13.75
CA GLY A 41 16.08 5.16 -14.22
C GLY A 41 14.89 4.52 -14.96
N ILE A 42 13.66 4.74 -14.50
CA ILE A 42 12.45 4.27 -15.20
C ILE A 42 12.33 4.94 -16.57
N VAL A 43 12.49 6.28 -16.62
CA VAL A 43 12.46 7.02 -17.90
C VAL A 43 13.57 6.54 -18.85
N GLN A 44 14.77 6.28 -18.34
CA GLN A 44 15.88 5.75 -19.13
C GLN A 44 15.61 4.34 -19.64
N THR A 45 15.00 3.48 -18.81
CA THR A 45 14.58 2.12 -19.20
C THR A 45 13.59 2.18 -20.35
N VAL A 46 12.53 2.97 -20.21
CA VAL A 46 11.50 3.18 -21.25
C VAL A 46 12.11 3.74 -22.54
N LYS A 47 13.00 4.74 -22.42
CA LYS A 47 13.70 5.32 -23.57
C LYS A 47 14.61 4.31 -24.27
N LYS A 48 15.30 3.45 -23.52
CA LYS A 48 16.15 2.38 -24.08
C LYS A 48 15.33 1.37 -24.86
N ASN A 49 14.14 1.02 -24.37
CA ASN A 49 13.29 -0.01 -24.97
C ASN A 49 12.56 0.50 -26.23
N THR A 50 12.17 1.78 -26.25
CA THR A 50 11.38 2.36 -27.36
C THR A 50 12.16 3.27 -28.30
N GLY A 51 13.26 3.87 -27.85
CA GLY A 51 13.95 4.97 -28.55
C GLY A 51 13.23 6.32 -28.47
N LEU A 52 12.05 6.40 -27.86
CA LEU A 52 11.22 7.60 -27.82
C LEU A 52 11.51 8.48 -26.60
N SER A 53 11.26 9.78 -26.72
CA SER A 53 11.26 10.71 -25.59
C SER A 53 9.99 10.54 -24.77
N ASN A 54 10.13 10.63 -23.45
CA ASN A 54 8.99 10.66 -22.53
C ASN A 54 8.41 12.07 -22.47
N LEU A 55 7.09 12.17 -22.65
CA LEU A 55 6.33 13.40 -22.48
C LEU A 55 6.31 13.82 -21.01
N ARG A 56 5.93 12.88 -20.13
CA ARG A 56 5.72 13.14 -18.70
C ARG A 56 5.65 11.85 -17.90
N VAL A 57 6.16 11.89 -16.68
CA VAL A 57 5.87 10.90 -15.64
C VAL A 57 4.71 11.41 -14.79
N TYR A 58 3.62 10.67 -14.74
CA TYR A 58 2.52 10.89 -13.81
C TYR A 58 2.71 9.99 -12.59
N TRP A 59 2.89 10.62 -11.43
CA TRP A 59 3.10 9.93 -10.16
C TRP A 59 1.81 9.99 -9.35
N TYR A 60 1.16 8.85 -9.18
CA TYR A 60 -0.11 8.72 -8.46
C TYR A 60 0.17 8.23 -7.04
N ASP A 61 -0.26 9.00 -6.05
CA ASP A 61 -0.10 8.66 -4.64
C ASP A 61 -1.34 9.13 -3.87
N ALA A 62 -1.46 8.76 -2.59
CA ALA A 62 -2.53 9.25 -1.73
C ALA A 62 -1.96 10.00 -0.53
N SER A 63 -2.72 10.98 -0.05
CA SER A 63 -2.38 11.72 1.17
C SER A 63 -3.64 12.00 1.98
N LYS A 64 -3.44 12.25 3.27
CA LYS A 64 -4.50 12.76 4.14
C LYS A 64 -5.04 14.08 3.56
N ASP A 65 -6.34 14.14 3.37
CA ASP A 65 -7.07 15.27 2.79
C ASP A 65 -6.65 15.68 1.36
N GLY A 66 -5.82 14.86 0.68
CA GLY A 66 -5.28 15.19 -0.64
C GLY A 66 -4.20 16.28 -0.62
N LEU A 67 -3.61 16.56 0.55
CA LEU A 67 -2.58 17.60 0.70
C LEU A 67 -1.17 17.07 0.40
N PHE A 68 -0.38 17.89 -0.28
CA PHE A 68 1.01 17.58 -0.56
C PHE A 68 1.85 17.54 0.72
N THR A 69 2.44 16.38 1.00
CA THR A 69 3.52 16.24 1.99
C THR A 69 4.80 16.83 1.43
N GLU A 70 5.81 17.08 2.28
CA GLU A 70 7.12 17.54 1.82
C GLU A 70 7.77 16.56 0.83
N GLN A 71 7.57 15.25 1.03
CA GLN A 71 8.02 14.24 0.09
C GLN A 71 7.30 14.39 -1.27
N HIS A 72 5.98 14.58 -1.30
CA HIS A 72 5.23 14.80 -2.55
C HIS A 72 5.72 16.05 -3.28
N LYS A 73 6.02 17.14 -2.54
CA LYS A 73 6.58 18.36 -3.14
C LYS A 73 7.94 18.09 -3.78
N ARG A 74 8.84 17.38 -3.08
CA ARG A 74 10.16 17.00 -3.62
C ARG A 74 10.03 16.15 -4.89
N ILE A 75 9.13 15.17 -4.90
CA ILE A 75 8.86 14.35 -6.09
C ILE A 75 8.32 15.22 -7.24
N GLY A 76 7.40 16.13 -6.94
CA GLY A 76 6.83 17.06 -7.93
C GLY A 76 7.81 18.09 -8.50
N LEU A 77 8.97 18.29 -7.86
CA LEU A 77 10.05 19.15 -8.35
C LEU A 77 11.02 18.41 -9.28
N ILE A 78 10.96 17.08 -9.38
CA ILE A 78 11.76 16.31 -10.34
C ILE A 78 11.34 16.72 -11.76
N PRO A 79 12.27 17.11 -12.65
CA PRO A 79 11.95 17.52 -14.01
C PRO A 79 11.14 16.45 -14.76
N GLY A 80 10.03 16.87 -15.37
CA GLY A 80 9.16 15.98 -16.15
C GLY A 80 8.18 15.14 -15.31
N VAL A 81 8.12 15.35 -13.99
CA VAL A 81 7.18 14.65 -13.09
C VAL A 81 5.96 15.51 -12.80
N LYS A 82 4.79 14.88 -12.77
CA LYS A 82 3.54 15.46 -12.27
C LYS A 82 2.95 14.55 -11.21
N VAL A 83 2.98 15.00 -9.96
CA VAL A 83 2.32 14.31 -8.86
C VAL A 83 0.82 14.58 -8.89
N ARG A 84 0.03 13.52 -8.75
CA ARG A 84 -1.42 13.52 -8.70
C ARG A 84 -1.86 12.77 -7.44
N LEU A 85 -2.53 13.47 -6.53
CA LEU A 85 -2.91 12.92 -5.25
C LEU A 85 -4.36 12.45 -5.26
N GLY A 86 -4.59 11.21 -4.83
CA GLY A 86 -5.86 10.74 -4.29
C GLY A 86 -6.01 11.15 -2.82
N ARG A 87 -7.07 10.66 -2.17
CA ARG A 87 -7.35 10.91 -0.76
C ARG A 87 -7.17 9.63 0.04
N ILE A 88 -6.69 9.74 1.27
CA ILE A 88 -6.72 8.65 2.24
C ILE A 88 -7.97 8.83 3.10
N SER A 89 -8.85 7.83 3.17
CA SER A 89 -10.00 7.87 4.09
C SER A 89 -9.59 7.61 5.53
N TYR A 90 -10.51 7.86 6.47
CA TYR A 90 -10.26 7.68 7.90
C TYR A 90 -9.76 6.28 8.29
N ASN A 91 -10.16 5.25 7.52
CA ASN A 91 -9.71 3.86 7.65
C ASN A 91 -8.38 3.56 6.93
N GLY A 92 -7.63 4.57 6.44
CA GLY A 92 -6.36 4.37 5.76
C GLY A 92 -6.45 3.87 4.30
N GLU A 93 -7.66 3.66 3.76
CA GLU A 93 -7.84 3.27 2.35
C GLU A 93 -7.53 4.45 1.42
N GLN A 94 -6.83 4.16 0.33
CA GLN A 94 -6.61 5.13 -0.73
C GLN A 94 -7.86 5.16 -1.61
N LYS A 95 -8.41 6.36 -1.83
CA LYS A 95 -9.61 6.59 -2.63
C LYS A 95 -9.29 7.52 -3.79
N GLY A 96 -9.67 7.08 -4.98
CA GLY A 96 -9.61 7.86 -6.22
C GLY A 96 -8.22 8.03 -6.82
N VAL A 97 -7.24 7.22 -6.40
CA VAL A 97 -5.93 7.13 -7.08
C VAL A 97 -6.14 6.44 -8.43
N ASP A 98 -6.76 5.27 -8.42
CA ASP A 98 -6.91 4.39 -9.59
C ASP A 98 -7.85 5.02 -10.63
N LEU A 99 -9.00 5.53 -10.18
CA LEU A 99 -9.90 6.31 -11.03
C LEU A 99 -9.19 7.49 -11.70
N ARG A 100 -8.33 8.21 -10.97
CA ARG A 100 -7.60 9.35 -11.54
C ARG A 100 -6.56 8.88 -12.55
N LEU A 101 -5.84 7.82 -12.25
CA LEU A 101 -4.90 7.18 -13.17
C LEU A 101 -5.60 6.76 -14.46
N ALA A 102 -6.69 5.99 -14.35
CA ALA A 102 -7.51 5.55 -15.47
C ALA A 102 -7.99 6.72 -16.35
N LEU A 103 -8.56 7.77 -15.75
CA LEU A 103 -9.03 8.94 -16.49
C LEU A 103 -7.90 9.67 -17.22
N ASP A 104 -6.72 9.75 -16.61
CA ASP A 104 -5.57 10.38 -17.24
C ASP A 104 -4.95 9.54 -18.35
N LEU A 105 -4.94 8.21 -18.20
CA LEU A 105 -4.52 7.28 -19.25
C LEU A 105 -5.37 7.47 -20.50
N VAL A 106 -6.70 7.37 -20.34
CA VAL A 106 -7.66 7.59 -21.42
C VAL A 106 -7.57 9.03 -21.95
N GLY A 107 -7.37 10.01 -21.08
CA GLY A 107 -7.21 11.41 -21.47
C GLY A 107 -5.99 11.66 -22.36
N VAL A 108 -4.85 11.03 -22.06
CA VAL A 108 -3.64 11.10 -22.90
C VAL A 108 -3.87 10.42 -24.25
N ALA A 109 -4.53 9.26 -24.26
CA ALA A 109 -4.88 8.51 -25.48
C ALA A 109 -5.78 9.33 -26.40
N ARG A 110 -6.88 9.86 -25.85
CA ARG A 110 -7.90 10.64 -26.57
C ARG A 110 -7.33 11.89 -27.23
N ASN A 111 -6.41 12.56 -26.54
CA ASN A 111 -5.72 13.74 -27.07
C ASN A 111 -4.53 13.40 -27.97
N ARG A 112 -4.24 12.10 -28.20
CA ARG A 112 -3.10 11.60 -28.97
C ARG A 112 -1.77 12.24 -28.56
N SER A 113 -1.63 12.49 -27.25
CA SER A 113 -0.47 13.19 -26.69
C SER A 113 0.76 12.28 -26.57
N ALA A 114 0.53 10.96 -26.46
CA ALA A 114 1.53 9.92 -26.50
C ALA A 114 1.03 8.76 -27.36
N SER A 115 1.95 7.99 -27.95
CA SER A 115 1.65 6.79 -28.73
C SER A 115 1.78 5.51 -27.90
N ILE A 116 2.57 5.56 -26.82
CA ILE A 116 2.78 4.43 -25.91
C ILE A 116 2.64 4.92 -24.47
N ALA A 117 1.74 4.30 -23.71
CA ALA A 117 1.68 4.43 -22.26
C ALA A 117 2.46 3.30 -21.60
N TYR A 118 3.30 3.66 -20.64
CA TYR A 118 3.95 2.72 -19.73
C TYR A 118 3.24 2.79 -18.38
N LEU A 119 2.69 1.68 -17.92
CA LEU A 119 1.92 1.58 -16.69
C LEU A 119 2.69 0.75 -15.66
N VAL A 120 3.06 1.39 -14.54
CA VAL A 120 3.62 0.74 -13.35
C VAL A 120 2.48 0.58 -12.35
N SER A 121 1.69 -0.48 -12.51
CA SER A 121 0.61 -0.88 -11.61
C SER A 121 0.40 -2.40 -11.73
N GLY A 122 -0.29 -2.97 -10.74
CA GLY A 122 -0.75 -4.35 -10.75
C GLY A 122 -2.25 -4.50 -10.52
N ASP A 123 -3.00 -3.40 -10.46
CA ASP A 123 -4.41 -3.35 -10.09
C ASP A 123 -5.33 -3.70 -11.26
N ASP A 124 -6.20 -4.69 -11.05
CA ASP A 124 -7.13 -5.16 -12.09
C ASP A 124 -8.18 -4.11 -12.48
N ASP A 125 -8.49 -3.17 -11.57
CA ASP A 125 -9.44 -2.07 -11.79
C ASP A 125 -9.00 -1.09 -12.91
N LEU A 126 -7.78 -1.26 -13.44
CA LEU A 126 -7.26 -0.48 -14.56
C LEU A 126 -7.50 -1.11 -15.92
N ALA A 127 -7.95 -2.37 -15.99
CA ALA A 127 -8.08 -3.11 -17.25
C ALA A 127 -8.99 -2.38 -18.27
N GLU A 128 -10.14 -1.88 -17.84
CA GLU A 128 -11.07 -1.15 -18.72
C GLU A 128 -10.46 0.14 -19.27
N ALA A 129 -9.63 0.82 -18.49
CA ALA A 129 -8.93 2.02 -18.93
C ALA A 129 -7.80 1.70 -19.93
N VAL A 130 -7.18 0.52 -19.80
CA VAL A 130 -6.21 0.00 -20.75
C VAL A 130 -6.89 -0.30 -22.09
N GLU A 131 -8.02 -1.02 -22.09
CA GLU A 131 -8.79 -1.32 -23.31
C GLU A 131 -9.23 -0.03 -24.03
N GLU A 132 -9.83 0.91 -23.29
CA GLU A 132 -10.29 2.18 -23.88
C GLU A 132 -9.11 3.00 -24.47
N ALA A 133 -7.95 2.97 -23.83
CA ALA A 133 -6.75 3.61 -24.36
C ALA A 133 -6.27 2.95 -25.68
N GLN A 134 -6.34 1.62 -25.77
CA GLN A 134 -5.99 0.85 -26.95
C GLN A 134 -6.98 1.07 -28.10
N ASP A 135 -8.28 1.14 -27.82
CA ASP A 135 -9.32 1.49 -28.79
C ASP A 135 -9.12 2.88 -29.41
N LEU A 136 -8.52 3.81 -28.64
CA LEU A 136 -8.12 5.13 -29.11
C LEU A 136 -6.77 5.14 -29.88
N GLY A 137 -6.14 3.97 -30.05
CA GLY A 137 -4.92 3.76 -30.82
C GLY A 137 -3.63 3.95 -30.04
N MET A 138 -3.67 3.98 -28.69
CA MET A 138 -2.47 4.06 -27.85
C MET A 138 -2.05 2.65 -27.41
N LYS A 139 -0.78 2.32 -27.59
CA LYS A 139 -0.21 1.09 -27.03
C LYS A 139 -0.05 1.21 -25.52
N VAL A 140 -0.35 0.16 -24.76
CA VAL A 140 -0.16 0.15 -23.31
C VAL A 140 0.75 -1.00 -22.90
N VAL A 141 1.88 -0.65 -22.28
CA VAL A 141 2.91 -1.58 -21.83
C VAL A 141 2.96 -1.58 -20.31
N LEU A 142 2.82 -2.74 -19.68
CA LEU A 142 3.04 -2.88 -18.25
C LEU A 142 4.55 -2.87 -17.96
N LEU A 143 4.95 -2.14 -16.93
CA LEU A 143 6.32 -2.12 -16.45
C LEU A 143 6.38 -2.71 -15.03
N GLY A 144 6.61 -4.03 -14.97
CA GLY A 144 6.56 -4.81 -13.74
C GLY A 144 7.93 -5.02 -13.07
N VAL A 145 7.90 -5.59 -11.87
CA VAL A 145 9.12 -6.05 -11.17
C VAL A 145 9.29 -7.54 -11.39
N ALA A 146 10.45 -7.96 -11.88
CA ALA A 146 10.71 -9.37 -12.20
C ALA A 146 10.56 -10.28 -10.97
N LYS A 147 9.82 -11.37 -11.13
CA LYS A 147 9.59 -12.40 -10.12
C LYS A 147 9.51 -13.78 -10.80
N SER A 148 10.58 -14.55 -10.70
CA SER A 148 10.76 -15.81 -11.47
C SER A 148 9.82 -16.93 -11.07
N ASP A 149 9.32 -16.91 -9.84
CA ASP A 149 8.34 -17.85 -9.28
C ASP A 149 6.88 -17.44 -9.58
N SER A 150 6.65 -16.28 -10.20
CA SER A 150 5.33 -15.85 -10.66
C SER A 150 5.02 -16.40 -12.05
N ARG A 151 3.76 -16.81 -12.26
CA ARG A 151 3.27 -17.28 -13.57
C ARG A 151 3.45 -16.25 -14.69
N LEU A 152 3.32 -14.97 -14.36
CA LEU A 152 3.49 -13.86 -15.31
C LEU A 152 4.94 -13.38 -15.45
N GLY A 153 5.89 -13.96 -14.70
CA GLY A 153 7.27 -13.49 -14.62
C GLY A 153 7.45 -12.16 -13.87
N VAL A 154 6.37 -11.56 -13.37
CA VAL A 154 6.35 -10.30 -12.62
C VAL A 154 5.57 -10.42 -11.31
N ALA A 155 5.95 -9.60 -10.32
CA ALA A 155 5.32 -9.58 -9.00
C ALA A 155 4.03 -8.75 -8.99
N SER A 156 3.00 -9.27 -8.31
CA SER A 156 1.78 -8.56 -7.92
C SER A 156 1.00 -7.88 -9.05
N VAL A 157 1.02 -8.44 -10.25
CA VAL A 157 0.19 -7.98 -11.37
C VAL A 157 -0.98 -8.93 -11.54
N ALA A 158 -2.21 -8.40 -11.58
CA ALA A 158 -3.40 -9.16 -11.87
C ALA A 158 -3.33 -9.82 -13.26
N GLU A 159 -3.85 -11.05 -13.36
CA GLU A 159 -3.81 -11.80 -14.62
C GLU A 159 -4.61 -11.12 -15.73
N HIS A 160 -5.80 -10.61 -15.40
CA HIS A 160 -6.67 -9.99 -16.37
C HIS A 160 -6.02 -8.70 -16.92
N LEU A 161 -5.57 -7.78 -16.06
CA LEU A 161 -4.75 -6.62 -16.48
C LEU A 161 -3.56 -7.03 -17.39
N ALA A 162 -2.84 -8.09 -17.04
CA ALA A 162 -1.69 -8.57 -17.81
C ALA A 162 -2.06 -9.10 -19.20
N LEU A 163 -3.25 -9.72 -19.34
CA LEU A 163 -3.77 -10.22 -20.61
C LEU A 163 -4.36 -9.09 -21.47
N THR A 164 -4.82 -8.01 -20.85
CA THR A 164 -5.37 -6.82 -21.52
C THR A 164 -4.26 -5.94 -22.13
N ALA A 165 -3.14 -5.76 -21.41
CA ALA A 165 -2.03 -4.95 -21.90
C ALA A 165 -1.35 -5.56 -23.14
N ASP A 166 -0.70 -4.73 -23.96
CA ASP A 166 -0.02 -5.20 -25.18
C ASP A 166 1.13 -6.17 -24.89
N TYR A 167 1.89 -5.92 -23.82
CA TYR A 167 2.88 -6.83 -23.24
C TYR A 167 3.44 -6.25 -21.93
N ILE A 168 4.29 -7.05 -21.29
CA ILE A 168 4.99 -6.72 -20.04
C ILE A 168 6.49 -6.54 -20.31
N GLU A 169 7.03 -5.42 -19.87
CA GLU A 169 8.47 -5.20 -19.70
C GLU A 169 8.81 -5.15 -18.20
N THR A 170 10.10 -5.28 -17.87
CA THR A 170 10.55 -5.29 -16.48
C THR A 170 11.43 -4.09 -16.14
N ILE A 171 11.25 -3.57 -14.92
CA ILE A 171 12.19 -2.62 -14.32
C ILE A 171 13.49 -3.37 -14.00
N PRO A 172 14.67 -2.87 -14.42
CA PRO A 172 15.93 -3.53 -14.12
C PRO A 172 16.14 -3.68 -12.61
N ASN A 173 16.52 -4.89 -12.17
CA ASN A 173 16.80 -5.19 -10.77
C ASN A 173 17.83 -4.22 -10.16
N GLN A 174 18.89 -3.89 -10.90
CA GLN A 174 19.91 -2.94 -10.46
C GLN A 174 19.35 -1.53 -10.15
N LEU A 175 18.32 -1.10 -10.88
CA LEU A 175 17.65 0.16 -10.60
C LEU A 175 16.89 0.09 -9.28
N LEU A 176 16.15 -1.00 -9.04
CA LEU A 176 15.43 -1.19 -7.79
C LEU A 176 16.40 -1.31 -6.60
N ASP A 177 17.48 -2.07 -6.75
CA ASP A 177 18.47 -2.32 -5.70
C ASP A 177 19.22 -1.03 -5.29
N SER A 178 19.40 -0.08 -6.22
CA SER A 178 20.02 1.22 -5.94
C SER A 178 19.00 2.28 -5.49
N ALA A 179 17.74 2.16 -5.91
CA ALA A 179 16.69 3.11 -5.58
C ALA A 179 16.12 2.92 -4.17
N PHE A 180 16.14 1.70 -3.64
CA PHE A 180 15.59 1.38 -2.33
C PHE A 180 16.68 0.95 -1.36
N THR A 181 16.75 1.60 -0.20
CA THR A 181 17.75 1.29 0.83
C THR A 181 17.04 0.91 2.12
N LYS A 182 17.39 -0.27 2.65
CA LYS A 182 16.89 -0.71 3.95
C LYS A 182 17.40 0.24 5.03
N VAL A 183 16.49 0.71 5.90
CA VAL A 183 16.88 1.46 7.10
C VAL A 183 17.48 0.44 8.07
N LEU A 184 18.79 0.56 8.32
CA LEU A 184 19.55 -0.34 9.20
C LEU A 184 19.57 0.11 10.66
N GLU A 185 19.09 1.31 10.97
CA GLU A 185 19.17 1.83 12.32
C GLU A 185 18.07 1.23 13.22
N TRP A 186 18.45 0.21 14.00
CA TRP A 186 18.14 0.19 15.43
C TRP A 186 19.04 -0.77 16.22
N ASP A 187 19.69 -0.21 17.25
CA ASP A 187 20.35 -0.88 18.38
C ASP A 187 19.26 -1.32 19.37
N GLN A 188 19.33 -2.55 19.89
CA GLN A 188 18.34 -3.21 20.76
C GLN A 188 17.90 -2.39 22.00
N HIS A 189 18.63 -1.33 22.32
CA HIS A 189 18.43 -0.43 23.46
C HIS A 189 17.82 0.93 23.13
N HIS A 190 17.37 1.17 21.90
CA HIS A 190 17.00 2.54 21.51
C HIS A 190 15.59 2.97 21.99
N SER A 191 14.77 2.03 22.50
CA SER A 191 13.61 2.33 23.36
C SER A 191 14.04 3.01 24.68
N GLU A 192 15.20 2.60 25.22
CA GLU A 192 15.80 3.20 26.42
C GLU A 192 16.47 4.56 26.12
N LYS A 193 16.93 4.80 24.89
CA LYS A 193 17.56 6.09 24.51
C LYS A 193 16.53 7.18 24.23
N THR A 194 15.37 6.85 23.67
CA THR A 194 14.28 7.80 23.46
C THR A 194 13.70 8.32 24.79
N SER A 195 13.70 7.49 25.84
CA SER A 195 13.28 7.92 27.18
C SER A 195 14.26 8.92 27.84
N ILE A 196 15.54 8.88 27.49
CA ILE A 196 16.56 9.83 27.99
C ILE A 196 16.39 11.21 27.33
N ILE A 197 16.05 11.26 26.03
CA ILE A 197 15.81 12.53 25.32
C ILE A 197 14.49 13.17 25.77
N ALA A 198 13.45 12.38 26.03
CA ALA A 198 12.18 12.86 26.56
C ALA A 198 12.26 13.35 28.03
N ASN A 199 13.23 12.84 28.80
CA ASN A 199 13.47 13.25 30.19
C ASN A 199 14.55 14.35 30.34
N ALA A 200 15.02 14.95 29.26
CA ALA A 200 15.89 16.12 29.35
C ALA A 200 15.08 17.29 29.97
N PRO A 201 15.57 17.92 31.06
CA PRO A 201 14.86 19.05 31.66
C PRO A 201 14.74 20.17 30.61
N THR A 202 13.50 20.44 30.22
CA THR A 202 13.19 21.61 29.40
C THR A 202 13.27 22.81 30.33
N GLU A 203 14.39 23.53 30.33
CA GLU A 203 14.42 24.89 30.86
C GLU A 203 13.50 25.74 29.97
N VAL A 204 12.25 25.90 30.41
CA VAL A 204 11.29 26.81 29.79
C VAL A 204 11.60 28.21 30.30
N PRO A 205 11.96 29.20 29.46
CA PRO A 205 12.03 30.58 29.89
C PRO A 205 10.60 31.05 30.22
N THR A 206 10.37 31.34 31.50
CA THR A 206 9.15 31.95 32.00
C THR A 206 9.10 33.41 31.59
N SER A 207 8.21 33.78 30.67
CA SER A 207 7.57 35.10 30.62
C SER A 207 6.67 35.22 29.39
N MET A 208 5.35 35.05 29.55
CA MET A 208 4.36 35.85 28.81
C MET A 208 3.08 36.03 29.64
N ALA A 209 2.69 37.30 29.79
CA ALA A 209 1.52 37.83 30.50
C ALA A 209 0.17 37.31 29.94
N PRO A 210 -0.94 37.37 30.73
CA PRO A 210 -2.20 36.72 30.38
C PRO A 210 -2.98 37.50 29.31
N LYS A 211 -3.54 36.79 28.32
CA LYS A 211 -4.52 37.35 27.37
C LYS A 211 -5.96 37.09 27.87
N PRO A 212 -6.89 38.04 27.66
CA PRO A 212 -8.22 37.98 28.24
C PRO A 212 -9.19 37.05 27.51
N PHE A 213 -10.10 36.46 28.29
CA PHE A 213 -11.20 35.58 27.91
C PHE A 213 -12.21 36.27 26.97
N ALA A 214 -12.74 35.52 26.00
CA ALA A 214 -13.98 35.85 25.29
C ALA A 214 -14.90 34.60 25.28
N PRO A 215 -16.23 34.76 25.39
CA PRO A 215 -17.13 33.69 25.80
C PRO A 215 -17.69 32.86 24.62
N THR A 216 -17.97 31.59 24.90
CA THR A 216 -18.76 30.68 24.07
C THR A 216 -20.25 30.98 24.19
N PRO A 217 -21.02 31.04 23.09
CA PRO A 217 -22.46 30.89 23.15
C PRO A 217 -22.84 29.42 22.94
N ALA A 218 -23.22 28.78 24.05
CA ALA A 218 -24.09 27.62 24.03
C ALA A 218 -25.56 28.06 23.90
N VAL A 219 -26.40 27.11 23.45
CA VAL A 219 -27.88 27.07 23.55
C VAL A 219 -28.58 27.84 22.41
N MET A 220 -29.47 27.28 21.55
CA MET A 220 -30.63 26.40 21.79
C MET A 220 -31.20 25.91 20.43
N ALA A 221 -31.71 24.67 20.32
CA ALA A 221 -32.98 24.36 19.63
C ALA A 221 -33.37 22.87 19.80
N GLN A 222 -34.66 22.66 20.08
CA GLN A 222 -35.28 21.44 20.60
C GLN A 222 -35.51 20.32 19.57
N LYS A 223 -35.24 19.10 20.05
CA LYS A 223 -36.00 17.85 19.97
C LYS A 223 -37.33 17.87 19.18
N THR A 224 -37.42 17.02 18.16
CA THR A 224 -38.67 16.33 17.79
C THR A 224 -38.40 14.83 17.68
N THR A 225 -39.12 14.07 18.50
CA THR A 225 -39.12 12.61 18.57
C THR A 225 -39.88 12.00 17.38
N ALA A 226 -39.26 11.04 16.69
CA ALA A 226 -39.96 10.15 15.75
C ALA A 226 -39.88 8.69 16.26
N LYS A 227 -41.00 7.99 16.09
CA LYS A 227 -41.37 6.69 16.67
C LYS A 227 -40.43 5.53 16.32
N ALA A 228 -40.32 4.62 17.29
CA ALA A 228 -39.75 3.29 17.14
C ALA A 228 -40.50 2.45 16.09
N GLN A 229 -39.73 1.76 15.23
CA GLN A 229 -40.21 0.62 14.46
C GLN A 229 -39.61 -0.66 15.07
N THR A 230 -40.50 -1.63 15.27
CA THR A 230 -40.28 -2.97 15.81
C THR A 230 -39.31 -3.80 14.98
N PRO A 231 -38.49 -4.67 15.61
CA PRO A 231 -37.67 -5.63 14.87
C PRO A 231 -38.54 -6.74 14.26
N ILE A 232 -38.32 -7.01 12.99
CA ILE A 232 -38.83 -8.22 12.32
C ILE A 232 -37.91 -9.38 12.75
N ALA A 233 -38.51 -10.40 13.37
CA ALA A 233 -37.84 -11.64 13.70
C ALA A 233 -37.50 -12.40 12.42
N SER A 234 -36.21 -12.59 12.12
CA SER A 234 -35.76 -13.59 11.15
C SER A 234 -35.56 -14.91 11.89
N SER A 235 -36.36 -15.91 11.56
CA SER A 235 -36.19 -17.30 11.98
C SER A 235 -34.88 -17.86 11.43
N ALA A 236 -34.01 -18.36 12.30
CA ALA A 236 -32.86 -19.17 11.90
C ALA A 236 -33.37 -20.53 11.41
N GLU A 237 -33.16 -20.83 10.13
CA GLU A 237 -33.38 -22.16 9.59
C GLU A 237 -32.07 -22.96 9.71
N VAL A 238 -32.11 -24.04 10.48
CA VAL A 238 -30.99 -24.97 10.64
C VAL A 238 -30.96 -25.88 9.43
N VAL A 239 -30.02 -25.65 8.52
CA VAL A 239 -29.77 -26.57 7.39
C VAL A 239 -28.84 -27.69 7.87
N TYR A 240 -29.37 -28.91 7.91
CA TYR A 240 -28.58 -30.13 8.07
C TYR A 240 -27.69 -30.32 6.83
N SER A 241 -26.37 -30.23 7.00
CA SER A 241 -25.43 -30.75 6.00
C SER A 241 -25.15 -32.21 6.34
N SER A 242 -25.76 -33.12 5.58
CA SER A 242 -25.54 -34.55 5.63
C SER A 242 -24.08 -34.88 5.35
N GLY A 243 -23.49 -35.70 6.23
CA GLY A 243 -22.16 -36.25 6.05
C GLY A 243 -22.07 -37.15 4.83
N GLY A 244 -21.02 -36.94 4.05
CA GLY A 244 -20.48 -37.90 3.10
C GLY A 244 -19.00 -38.06 3.40
N GLU A 245 -18.65 -39.02 4.25
CA GLU A 245 -17.29 -39.51 4.36
C GLU A 245 -16.93 -40.21 3.05
N GLN A 246 -16.07 -39.57 2.26
CA GLN A 246 -15.30 -40.24 1.21
C GLN A 246 -13.84 -40.29 1.70
N PRO A 247 -13.27 -41.48 1.91
CA PRO A 247 -11.91 -41.62 2.42
C PRO A 247 -10.91 -41.43 1.27
N GLY A 248 -9.95 -40.53 1.47
CA GLY A 248 -8.69 -40.53 0.71
C GLY A 248 -8.39 -39.27 -0.10
N TYR A 249 -8.11 -38.14 0.58
CA TYR A 249 -7.28 -37.08 -0.02
C TYR A 249 -6.43 -36.42 1.07
N LYS A 250 -5.21 -36.93 1.27
CA LYS A 250 -4.22 -36.40 2.25
C LYS A 250 -3.39 -35.23 1.70
N GLY A 251 -3.88 -34.52 0.69
CA GLY A 251 -3.19 -33.39 0.05
C GLY A 251 -3.49 -32.06 0.75
N ASN A 252 -4.77 -31.66 0.83
CA ASN A 252 -5.15 -30.29 1.22
C ASN A 252 -4.72 -29.89 2.63
N ALA A 253 -4.86 -30.79 3.61
CA ALA A 253 -4.54 -30.45 5.01
C ALA A 253 -3.06 -30.10 5.23
N ALA A 254 -2.14 -30.71 4.47
CA ALA A 254 -0.71 -30.42 4.59
C ALA A 254 -0.32 -29.08 3.96
N TYR A 255 -0.92 -28.75 2.80
CA TYR A 255 -0.74 -27.45 2.15
C TYR A 255 -1.35 -26.31 2.98
N GLU A 256 -2.56 -26.50 3.51
CA GLU A 256 -3.21 -25.55 4.42
C GLU A 256 -2.36 -25.30 5.68
N GLN A 257 -1.78 -26.35 6.27
CA GLN A 257 -0.87 -26.19 7.42
C GLN A 257 0.40 -25.41 7.07
N GLN A 258 0.97 -25.61 5.88
CA GLN A 258 2.15 -24.89 5.45
C GLN A 258 1.84 -23.40 5.19
N GLU A 259 0.70 -23.10 4.58
CA GLU A 259 0.24 -21.72 4.36
C GLU A 259 -0.01 -20.99 5.68
N LEU A 260 -0.58 -21.67 6.67
CA LEU A 260 -0.78 -21.11 8.01
C LEU A 260 0.56 -20.82 8.71
N LYS A 261 1.55 -21.71 8.62
CA LYS A 261 2.89 -21.46 9.16
C LYS A 261 3.56 -20.25 8.50
N VAL A 262 3.44 -20.13 7.18
CA VAL A 262 3.96 -18.95 6.46
C VAL A 262 3.26 -17.68 6.95
N ALA A 263 1.93 -17.72 7.16
CA ALA A 263 1.19 -16.59 7.70
C ALA A 263 1.64 -16.21 9.13
N GLU A 264 1.95 -17.19 9.98
CA GLU A 264 2.51 -16.95 11.32
C GLU A 264 3.89 -16.28 11.25
N GLU A 265 4.78 -16.80 10.40
CA GLU A 265 6.12 -16.24 10.19
C GLU A 265 6.06 -14.79 9.69
N ILE A 266 5.16 -14.50 8.74
CA ILE A 266 4.96 -13.15 8.21
C ILE A 266 4.41 -12.22 9.29
N GLY A 267 3.39 -12.64 10.06
CA GLY A 267 2.84 -11.86 11.16
C GLY A 267 3.90 -11.47 12.19
N ALA A 268 4.74 -12.42 12.59
CA ALA A 268 5.87 -12.18 13.49
C ALA A 268 6.95 -11.28 12.88
N LYS A 269 7.26 -11.44 11.59
CA LYS A 269 8.25 -10.61 10.88
C LYS A 269 7.80 -9.16 10.77
N VAL A 270 6.52 -8.93 10.47
CA VAL A 270 5.95 -7.57 10.42
C VAL A 270 5.93 -6.96 11.81
N ALA A 271 5.55 -7.70 12.85
CA ALA A 271 5.61 -7.23 14.24
C ALA A 271 7.03 -6.82 14.64
N LYS A 272 8.03 -7.66 14.33
CA LYS A 272 9.44 -7.35 14.56
C LYS A 272 9.90 -6.09 13.84
N SER A 273 9.51 -5.96 12.57
CA SER A 273 9.89 -4.81 11.75
C SER A 273 9.21 -3.54 12.26
N TRP A 274 7.92 -3.62 12.62
CA TRP A 274 7.17 -2.50 13.19
C TRP A 274 7.75 -2.03 14.51
N LEU A 275 8.06 -2.96 15.43
CA LEU A 275 8.66 -2.64 16.73
C LEU A 275 10.01 -1.93 16.58
N ALA A 276 10.81 -2.28 15.56
CA ALA A 276 12.09 -1.64 15.31
C ALA A 276 11.99 -0.14 14.96
N PHE A 277 10.83 0.32 14.51
CA PHE A 277 10.61 1.71 14.08
C PHE A 277 9.55 2.45 14.92
N THR A 278 9.14 1.86 16.04
CA THR A 278 8.04 2.38 16.88
C THR A 278 8.57 2.74 18.27
N THR A 279 8.02 3.80 18.86
CA THR A 279 8.36 4.25 20.22
C THR A 279 7.65 3.43 21.30
N GLN A 280 8.18 3.39 22.52
CA GLN A 280 7.55 2.65 23.63
C GLN A 280 6.12 3.12 23.93
N SER A 281 5.84 4.42 23.80
CA SER A 281 4.50 4.98 24.00
C SER A 281 3.50 4.45 22.97
N GLU A 282 3.88 4.42 21.69
CA GLU A 282 3.02 3.91 20.61
C GLU A 282 2.76 2.40 20.78
N VAL A 283 3.74 1.64 21.29
CA VAL A 283 3.56 0.21 21.60
C VAL A 283 2.54 0.03 22.73
N VAL A 284 2.62 0.84 23.78
CA VAL A 284 1.66 0.77 24.91
C VAL A 284 0.25 1.18 24.46
N GLU A 285 0.13 2.22 23.63
CA GLU A 285 -1.14 2.64 23.04
C GLU A 285 -1.75 1.52 22.18
N LEU A 286 -0.96 0.92 21.28
CA LEU A 286 -1.40 -0.23 20.49
C LEU A 286 -1.81 -1.42 21.38
N MET A 287 -1.04 -1.63 22.46
CA MET A 287 -1.34 -2.47 23.62
C MET A 287 -2.80 -2.45 24.05
N ALA A 288 -3.27 -1.24 24.32
CA ALA A 288 -4.57 -0.97 24.91
C ALA A 288 -5.73 -1.26 23.95
N ASP A 289 -5.51 -1.16 22.64
CA ASP A 289 -6.54 -1.31 21.62
C ASP A 289 -6.78 -2.77 21.17
N LYS A 290 -6.08 -3.75 21.77
CA LYS A 290 -6.25 -5.18 21.46
C LYS A 290 -7.73 -5.60 21.58
N PRO A 291 -8.31 -6.29 20.57
CA PRO A 291 -7.65 -6.93 19.42
C PRO A 291 -7.64 -6.11 18.12
N GLN A 292 -8.02 -4.83 18.14
CA GLN A 292 -8.08 -4.00 16.93
C GLN A 292 -6.69 -3.55 16.49
N LEU A 293 -6.39 -3.73 15.20
CA LEU A 293 -5.14 -3.27 14.60
C LEU A 293 -5.38 -1.95 13.86
N PRO A 294 -4.45 -0.99 13.97
CA PRO A 294 -4.43 0.18 13.11
C PRO A 294 -4.45 -0.24 11.63
N PRO A 295 -5.25 0.43 10.77
CA PRO A 295 -5.41 0.02 9.38
C PRO A 295 -4.10 -0.01 8.59
N GLU A 296 -3.13 0.84 8.94
CA GLU A 296 -1.82 0.85 8.28
C GLU A 296 -1.03 -0.44 8.51
N ILE A 297 -1.02 -0.93 9.76
CA ILE A 297 -0.35 -2.18 10.14
C ILE A 297 -1.08 -3.35 9.49
N ASP A 298 -2.42 -3.38 9.56
CA ASP A 298 -3.22 -4.44 8.96
C ASP A 298 -2.99 -4.54 7.45
N ARG A 299 -2.89 -3.41 6.76
CA ARG A 299 -2.60 -3.37 5.32
C ARG A 299 -1.19 -3.89 5.03
N THR A 300 -0.17 -3.50 5.80
CA THR A 300 1.20 -4.02 5.63
C THR A 300 1.24 -5.53 5.82
N LEU A 301 0.54 -6.02 6.85
CA LEU A 301 0.36 -7.43 7.15
C LEU A 301 -0.22 -8.20 5.95
N LEU A 302 -1.33 -7.72 5.38
CA LEU A 302 -1.96 -8.34 4.22
C LEU A 302 -1.08 -8.23 2.96
N LYS A 303 -0.45 -7.08 2.71
CA LYS A 303 0.42 -6.90 1.54
C LYS A 303 1.65 -7.80 1.59
N ASP A 304 2.31 -7.90 2.74
CA ASP A 304 3.47 -8.79 2.91
C ASP A 304 3.08 -10.26 2.76
N CYS A 305 1.90 -10.64 3.24
CA CYS A 305 1.34 -11.96 3.02
C CYS A 305 1.11 -12.24 1.53
N ALA A 306 0.44 -11.31 0.82
CA ALA A 306 0.15 -11.44 -0.60
C ALA A 306 1.41 -11.52 -1.47
N GLN A 307 2.52 -10.86 -1.07
CA GLN A 307 3.80 -10.98 -1.77
C GLN A 307 4.36 -12.40 -1.74
N VAL A 308 4.09 -13.16 -0.69
CA VAL A 308 4.63 -14.51 -0.48
C VAL A 308 3.64 -15.59 -0.92
N LEU A 309 2.38 -15.50 -0.48
CA LEU A 309 1.36 -16.52 -0.72
C LEU A 309 0.46 -16.23 -1.94
N GLY A 310 0.49 -15.01 -2.47
CA GLY A 310 -0.44 -14.53 -3.49
C GLY A 310 -1.72 -13.92 -2.91
N GLU A 311 -2.41 -13.11 -3.71
CA GLU A 311 -3.59 -12.35 -3.30
C GLU A 311 -4.78 -13.26 -2.95
N TRP A 312 -5.12 -14.20 -3.83
CA TRP A 312 -6.22 -15.14 -3.64
C TRP A 312 -6.19 -15.89 -2.31
N LYS A 313 -5.00 -16.30 -1.87
CA LYS A 313 -4.84 -17.01 -0.59
C LYS A 313 -4.96 -16.08 0.60
N THR A 314 -4.49 -14.84 0.46
CA THR A 314 -4.57 -13.82 1.51
C THR A 314 -6.00 -13.42 1.83
N ASP A 315 -6.96 -13.67 0.94
CA ASP A 315 -8.39 -13.43 1.18
C ASP A 315 -9.05 -14.46 2.10
N GLN A 316 -8.40 -15.59 2.35
CA GLN A 316 -8.93 -16.60 3.25
C GLN A 316 -8.94 -16.10 4.71
N GLN A 317 -10.12 -16.15 5.33
CA GLN A 317 -10.31 -15.63 6.69
C GLN A 317 -9.43 -16.32 7.74
N THR A 318 -9.10 -17.61 7.54
CA THR A 318 -8.21 -18.35 8.42
C THR A 318 -6.79 -17.77 8.40
N ILE A 319 -6.22 -17.54 7.21
CA ILE A 319 -4.90 -16.93 7.03
C ILE A 319 -4.89 -15.52 7.64
N ARG A 320 -5.91 -14.72 7.35
CA ARG A 320 -6.06 -13.36 7.90
C ARG A 320 -6.14 -13.33 9.43
N ARG A 321 -6.74 -14.35 10.06
CA ARG A 321 -6.79 -14.46 11.53
C ARG A 321 -5.44 -14.88 12.09
N THR A 322 -4.85 -15.93 11.55
CA THR A 322 -3.54 -16.45 11.97
C THR A 322 -2.46 -15.38 11.90
N LEU A 323 -2.44 -14.60 10.81
CA LEU A 323 -1.48 -13.53 10.61
C LEU A 323 -1.59 -12.42 11.65
N ARG A 324 -2.82 -12.01 11.99
CA ARG A 324 -3.08 -11.03 13.06
C ARG A 324 -2.76 -11.60 14.44
N SER A 325 -3.12 -12.86 14.70
CA SER A 325 -2.78 -13.53 15.96
C SER A 325 -1.27 -13.60 16.17
N ALA A 326 -0.51 -13.99 15.15
CA ALA A 326 0.95 -14.07 15.23
C ALA A 326 1.62 -12.72 15.48
N PHE A 327 1.08 -11.64 14.90
CA PHE A 327 1.53 -10.28 15.19
C PHE A 327 1.37 -9.94 16.69
N TRP A 328 0.17 -10.20 17.25
CA TRP A 328 -0.11 -9.93 18.67
C TRP A 328 0.67 -10.84 19.62
N GLU A 329 0.85 -12.11 19.27
CA GLU A 329 1.65 -13.07 20.04
C GLU A 329 3.12 -12.67 20.08
N TYR A 330 3.65 -12.12 18.99
CA TYR A 330 5.02 -11.62 18.95
C TYR A 330 5.21 -10.45 19.91
N LEU A 331 4.29 -9.47 19.90
CA LEU A 331 4.35 -8.34 20.83
C LEU A 331 4.22 -8.79 22.29
N ALA A 332 3.31 -9.72 22.57
CA ALA A 332 3.11 -10.27 23.92
C ALA A 332 4.29 -11.10 24.45
N LYS A 333 5.21 -11.55 23.59
CA LYS A 333 6.45 -12.25 24.01
C LYS A 333 7.58 -11.30 24.40
N ILE A 334 7.53 -10.06 23.93
CA ILE A 334 8.60 -9.06 24.11
C ILE A 334 8.29 -8.12 25.29
N MET A 335 7.00 -7.87 25.56
CA MET A 335 6.53 -7.09 26.71
C MET A 335 6.26 -7.95 27.93
#